data_AF-A0A7C9DKM5-F1
#
_entry.id   AF-A0A7C9DKM5-F1
#
_cell.length_a   1.000
_cell.length_b   1.000
_cell.length_c   1.000
_cell.angle_alpha   90.00
_cell.angle_beta   90.00
_cell.angle_gamma   90.00
#
_symmetry.space_group_name_H-M   'P 1'
#
loop_
_entity.id
_entity.type
_entity.pdbx_description
1 polymer ?
#
loop_
_entity_poly.entity_id
_entity_poly.type
_entity_poly.pdbx_seq_one_letter_code
_entity_poly.pdbx_strand_id
1 'polypeptide(L)'
;YTLKLMYCRDLRRRLMRENVPKVLGILKVSAAIGFDAGVLSCLEYLEAAPWSADEEEKVASLLSELHLKGINASEVLQRVCLDNTAAAEQNIDENEKVILKLLSVILEGKDEKARRDMKGLVSRMLCDSANQNDLMEESLCSAGEGCLQKLRHHFLRAAASDLLDVDQIARQADNLHWILDMLIDRQIAEDFLKTWASQSEMSKAHSRVPPLYRFEVSRVTARLFVGIGKRQVLVSKDVRCLLLQTWLVPLYDDFGWMRRASKGLDCHSIEDGLSNT
;
A
#
# COMPACT_ATOMS: atom_id res chain seq x y z
N TYR A 1 5.61 43.65 2.80
CA TYR A 1 5.67 43.72 1.32
C TYR A 1 4.54 42.92 0.67
N THR A 2 4.15 41.77 1.23
CA THR A 2 3.09 40.87 0.71
C THR A 2 1.70 41.49 0.61
N LEU A 3 1.30 42.37 1.54
CA LEU A 3 0.02 43.09 1.44
C LEU A 3 -0.08 43.96 0.17
N LYS A 4 1.03 44.49 -0.36
CA LYS A 4 1.03 45.24 -1.64
C LYS A 4 0.87 44.33 -2.86
N LEU A 5 1.01 43.02 -2.73
CA LEU A 5 0.82 42.05 -3.82
C LEU A 5 -0.66 41.73 -4.00
N MET A 6 -1.45 41.70 -2.91
CA MET A 6 -2.89 41.44 -2.95
C MET A 6 -3.70 42.52 -3.69
N TYR A 7 -3.22 43.77 -3.70
CA TYR A 7 -3.84 44.88 -4.45
C TYR A 7 -3.18 45.14 -5.82
N CYS A 8 -2.26 44.26 -6.24
CA CYS A 8 -1.54 44.41 -7.50
C CYS A 8 -2.37 43.83 -8.65
N ARG A 9 -2.70 44.66 -9.65
CA ARG A 9 -3.47 44.23 -10.83
C ARG A 9 -2.75 43.21 -11.71
N ASP A 10 -1.42 43.16 -11.67
CA ASP A 10 -0.61 42.23 -12.48
C ASP A 10 0.56 41.69 -11.65
N LEU A 11 0.29 40.61 -10.91
CA LEU A 11 1.25 39.99 -10.02
C LEU A 11 2.40 39.33 -10.80
N ARG A 12 2.10 38.77 -11.97
CA ARG A 12 3.03 38.07 -12.86
C ARG A 12 4.15 38.99 -13.36
N ARG A 13 3.81 40.19 -13.85
CA ARG A 13 4.82 41.20 -14.25
C ARG A 13 5.74 41.62 -13.12
N ARG A 14 5.24 41.59 -11.88
CA ARG A 14 6.01 41.99 -10.71
C ARG A 14 6.99 40.90 -10.28
N LEU A 15 6.56 39.63 -10.32
CA LEU A 15 7.42 38.48 -10.03
C LEU A 15 8.55 38.33 -11.05
N MET A 16 8.31 38.68 -12.32
CA MET A 16 9.37 38.70 -13.35
C MET A 16 10.55 39.65 -13.05
N ARG A 17 10.41 40.57 -12.08
CA ARG A 17 11.48 41.48 -11.65
C ARG A 17 12.21 41.01 -10.39
N GLU A 18 11.80 39.87 -9.84
CA GLU A 18 12.38 39.28 -8.63
C GLU A 18 13.25 38.07 -8.99
N ASN A 19 14.05 37.59 -8.05
CA ASN A 19 14.88 36.40 -8.17
C ASN A 19 14.27 35.19 -7.43
N VAL A 20 14.70 33.98 -7.80
CA VAL A 20 14.16 32.71 -7.28
C VAL A 20 14.08 32.65 -5.74
N PRO A 21 15.12 33.03 -4.96
CA PRO A 21 15.02 33.00 -3.49
C PRO A 21 13.93 33.91 -2.93
N LYS A 22 13.71 35.06 -3.57
CA LYS A 22 12.70 36.02 -3.15
C LYS A 22 11.29 35.57 -3.56
N VAL A 23 11.16 34.93 -4.72
CA VAL A 23 9.90 34.29 -5.16
C VAL A 23 9.54 33.11 -4.24
N LEU A 24 10.51 32.30 -3.82
CA LEU A 24 10.30 31.24 -2.82
C LEU A 24 9.81 31.81 -1.47
N GLY A 25 10.40 32.93 -1.02
CA GLY A 25 9.92 33.64 0.16
C GLY A 25 8.47 34.14 0.02
N ILE A 26 8.10 34.66 -1.16
CA ILE A 26 6.73 35.09 -1.45
C ILE A 26 5.78 33.89 -1.52
N LEU A 27 6.19 32.77 -2.10
CA LEU A 27 5.42 31.53 -2.15
C LEU A 27 5.09 31.03 -0.74
N LYS A 28 6.09 30.97 0.14
CA LYS A 28 5.92 30.55 1.54
C LYS A 28 4.91 31.43 2.28
N VAL A 29 5.00 32.75 2.12
CA VAL A 29 4.06 33.68 2.77
C VAL A 29 2.67 33.59 2.13
N SER A 30 2.57 33.44 0.80
CA SER A 30 1.29 33.35 0.09
C SER A 30 0.52 32.07 0.47
N ALA A 31 1.22 30.94 0.60
CA ALA A 31 0.64 29.69 1.11
C ALA A 31 0.19 29.84 2.57
N ALA A 32 1.02 30.44 3.44
CA ALA A 32 0.69 30.61 4.85
C ALA A 32 -0.56 31.49 5.10
N ILE A 33 -0.87 32.43 4.20
CA ILE A 33 -2.05 33.31 4.31
C ILE A 33 -3.24 32.87 3.44
N GLY A 34 -3.15 31.72 2.76
CA GLY A 34 -4.21 31.23 1.87
C GLY A 34 -4.46 32.11 0.64
N PHE A 35 -3.42 32.75 0.09
CA PHE A 35 -3.53 33.60 -1.09
C PHE A 35 -3.23 32.82 -2.38
N ASP A 36 -4.23 32.10 -2.89
CA ASP A 36 -4.10 31.14 -4.00
C ASP A 36 -3.56 31.78 -5.29
N ALA A 37 -4.02 32.98 -5.65
CA ALA A 37 -3.53 33.69 -6.82
C ALA A 37 -2.02 34.01 -6.71
N GLY A 38 -1.51 34.23 -5.50
CA GLY A 38 -0.09 34.40 -5.24
C GLY A 38 0.70 33.11 -5.32
N VAL A 39 0.14 32.02 -4.79
CA VAL A 39 0.73 30.68 -4.91
C VAL A 39 0.88 30.30 -6.39
N LEU A 40 -0.20 30.40 -7.18
CA LEU A 40 -0.20 30.10 -8.61
C LEU A 40 0.83 30.96 -9.38
N SER A 41 0.82 32.28 -9.16
CA SER A 41 1.74 33.18 -9.87
C SER A 41 3.22 32.89 -9.53
N CYS A 42 3.51 32.47 -8.29
CA CYS A 42 4.85 32.05 -7.90
C CYS A 42 5.25 30.73 -8.55
N LEU A 43 4.34 29.75 -8.64
CA LEU A 43 4.60 28.47 -9.30
C LEU A 43 4.85 28.67 -10.80
N GLU A 44 4.02 29.45 -11.50
CA GLU A 44 4.22 29.79 -12.92
C GLU A 44 5.57 30.47 -13.18
N TYR A 45 6.02 31.34 -12.27
CA TYR A 45 7.35 31.95 -12.38
C TYR A 45 8.45 30.91 -12.20
N LEU A 46 8.34 30.06 -11.16
CA LEU A 46 9.35 29.05 -10.88
C LEU A 46 9.47 28.06 -12.04
N GLU A 47 8.35 27.68 -12.64
CA GLU A 47 8.30 26.82 -13.82
C GLU A 47 9.06 27.43 -15.01
N ALA A 48 8.99 28.74 -15.21
CA ALA A 48 9.63 29.41 -16.35
C ALA A 48 11.08 29.86 -16.10
N ALA A 49 11.48 30.01 -14.83
CA ALA A 49 12.79 30.56 -14.47
C ALA A 49 13.92 29.51 -14.60
N PRO A 50 15.11 29.89 -15.07
CA PRO A 50 16.29 29.04 -14.96
C PRO A 50 16.79 29.02 -13.51
N TRP A 51 17.09 27.84 -12.97
CA TRP A 51 17.62 27.65 -11.62
C TRP A 51 19.10 27.26 -11.67
N SER A 52 19.85 27.66 -10.66
CA SER A 52 21.12 27.03 -10.30
C SER A 52 20.90 25.77 -9.46
N ALA A 53 21.92 24.90 -9.36
CA ALA A 53 21.84 23.68 -8.55
C ALA A 53 21.46 23.95 -7.08
N ASP A 54 22.01 25.02 -6.48
CA ASP A 54 21.69 25.44 -5.12
C ASP A 54 20.25 25.97 -4.97
N GLU A 55 19.65 26.46 -6.05
CA GLU A 55 18.25 26.92 -6.07
C GLU A 55 17.30 25.75 -6.28
N GLU A 56 17.68 24.76 -7.07
CA GLU A 56 16.91 23.54 -7.32
C GLU A 56 16.60 22.78 -6.02
N GLU A 57 17.61 22.56 -5.17
CA GLU A 57 17.43 21.91 -3.86
C GLU A 57 16.49 22.73 -2.94
N LYS A 58 16.57 24.07 -3.00
CA LYS A 58 15.70 24.97 -2.23
C LYS A 58 14.27 25.02 -2.75
N VAL A 59 14.07 24.87 -4.06
CA VAL A 59 12.75 24.75 -4.68
C VAL A 59 12.13 23.42 -4.27
N ALA A 60 12.87 22.31 -4.39
CA ALA A 60 12.40 20.97 -4.07
C ALA A 60 12.01 20.82 -2.58
N SER A 61 12.87 21.30 -1.68
CA SER A 61 12.61 21.29 -0.24
C SER A 61 11.36 22.11 0.13
N LEU A 62 11.22 23.33 -0.39
CA LEU A 62 10.09 24.19 -0.06
C LEU A 62 8.76 23.65 -0.61
N LEU A 63 8.74 23.10 -1.82
CA LEU A 63 7.54 22.49 -2.39
C LEU A 63 7.11 21.25 -1.62
N SER A 64 8.07 20.45 -1.14
CA SER A 64 7.82 19.30 -0.28
C SER A 64 7.23 19.73 1.07
N GLU A 65 7.76 20.79 1.70
CA GLU A 65 7.26 21.32 2.98
C GLU A 65 5.83 21.88 2.91
N LEU A 66 5.45 22.48 1.77
CA LEU A 66 4.19 23.21 1.66
C LEU A 66 2.97 22.31 1.42
N HIS A 67 3.16 21.00 1.14
CA HIS A 67 2.08 20.00 0.96
C HIS A 67 0.89 20.55 0.13
N LEU A 68 1.19 21.22 -1.00
CA LEU A 68 0.20 21.94 -1.83
C LEU A 68 -0.75 20.95 -2.52
N LYS A 69 -1.76 20.46 -1.79
CA LYS A 69 -2.78 19.55 -2.29
C LYS A 69 -3.70 20.28 -3.27
N GLY A 70 -3.65 19.95 -4.55
CA GLY A 70 -4.60 20.40 -5.58
C GLY A 70 -4.21 21.65 -6.37
N ILE A 71 -2.96 22.12 -6.30
CA ILE A 71 -2.45 23.24 -7.11
C ILE A 71 -1.21 22.75 -7.87
N ASN A 72 -1.02 23.18 -9.13
CA ASN A 72 -0.05 22.74 -10.16
C ASN A 72 1.46 22.74 -9.80
N ALA A 73 1.85 22.52 -8.53
CA ALA A 73 3.24 22.32 -8.11
C ALA A 73 3.93 21.12 -8.79
N SER A 74 3.15 20.22 -9.41
CA SER A 74 3.64 19.06 -10.15
C SER A 74 4.53 19.43 -11.35
N GLU A 75 4.24 20.52 -12.06
CA GLU A 75 4.99 20.93 -13.26
C GLU A 75 6.37 21.49 -12.89
N VAL A 76 6.46 22.18 -11.75
CA VAL A 76 7.72 22.68 -11.18
C VAL A 76 8.56 21.52 -10.63
N LEU A 77 7.95 20.58 -9.92
CA LEU A 77 8.64 19.38 -9.42
C LEU A 77 9.16 18.50 -10.56
N GLN A 78 8.44 18.44 -11.69
CA GLN A 78 8.93 17.73 -12.88
C GLN A 78 10.27 18.30 -13.38
N ARG A 79 10.50 19.62 -13.36
CA ARG A 79 11.80 20.20 -13.76
C ARG A 79 12.99 19.74 -12.91
N VAL A 80 12.76 19.44 -11.63
CA VAL A 80 13.77 18.86 -10.73
C VAL A 80 14.01 17.38 -11.05
N CYS A 81 13.02 16.68 -11.60
CA CYS A 81 13.09 15.25 -11.90
C CYS A 81 13.48 14.93 -13.37
N LEU A 82 13.54 15.94 -14.25
CA LEU A 82 13.55 15.75 -15.71
C LEU A 82 14.90 15.32 -16.32
N ASP A 83 16.00 15.31 -15.57
CA ASP A 83 17.29 14.79 -16.09
C ASP A 83 17.33 13.25 -16.23
N ASN A 84 16.25 12.54 -15.87
CA ASN A 84 16.26 11.07 -15.81
C ASN A 84 15.25 10.34 -16.70
N THR A 85 14.46 10.96 -17.57
CA THR A 85 13.29 10.26 -18.17
C THR A 85 13.64 9.01 -19.01
N ALA A 86 14.68 9.02 -19.84
CA ALA A 86 15.07 7.84 -20.62
C ALA A 86 15.81 6.75 -19.81
N ALA A 87 16.53 7.15 -18.76
CA ALA A 87 17.17 6.20 -17.84
C ALA A 87 16.17 5.69 -16.79
N ALA A 88 15.14 6.46 -16.45
CA ALA A 88 14.11 6.10 -15.48
C ALA A 88 13.27 4.96 -16.00
N GLU A 89 12.84 4.94 -17.27
CA GLU A 89 12.06 3.82 -17.81
C GLU A 89 12.81 2.47 -17.75
N GLN A 90 14.11 2.47 -18.07
CA GLN A 90 14.95 1.26 -17.96
C GLN A 90 15.26 0.88 -16.51
N ASN A 91 15.52 1.87 -15.63
CA ASN A 91 15.75 1.62 -14.21
C ASN A 91 14.47 1.22 -13.45
N ILE A 92 13.30 1.67 -13.92
CA ILE A 92 11.99 1.31 -13.36
C ILE A 92 11.69 -0.17 -13.65
N ASP A 93 11.88 -0.63 -14.89
CA ASP A 93 11.72 -2.04 -15.28
C ASP A 93 12.70 -2.97 -14.53
N GLU A 94 13.96 -2.55 -14.36
CA GLU A 94 14.93 -3.31 -13.57
C GLU A 94 14.61 -3.33 -12.07
N ASN A 95 14.14 -2.21 -11.49
CA ASN A 95 13.74 -2.17 -10.09
C ASN A 95 12.50 -3.04 -9.83
N GLU A 96 11.53 -3.03 -10.74
CA GLU A 96 10.35 -3.90 -10.70
C GLU A 96 10.75 -5.38 -10.74
N LYS A 97 11.61 -5.79 -11.69
CA LYS A 97 12.15 -7.15 -11.75
C LYS A 97 12.85 -7.55 -10.46
N VAL A 98 13.60 -6.63 -9.84
CA VAL A 98 14.27 -6.88 -8.56
C VAL A 98 13.26 -7.09 -7.43
N ILE A 99 12.21 -6.27 -7.34
CA ILE A 99 11.15 -6.42 -6.34
C ILE A 99 10.40 -7.73 -6.54
N LEU A 100 9.99 -8.05 -7.77
CA LEU A 100 9.34 -9.32 -8.11
C LEU A 100 10.22 -10.51 -7.75
N LYS A 101 11.52 -10.43 -8.06
CA LYS A 101 12.47 -11.50 -7.73
C LYS A 101 12.63 -11.64 -6.22
N LEU A 102 12.69 -10.54 -5.49
CA LEU A 102 12.79 -10.53 -4.04
C LEU A 102 11.55 -11.14 -3.39
N LEU A 103 10.36 -10.71 -3.80
CA LEU A 103 9.09 -11.30 -3.37
C LEU A 103 9.07 -12.81 -3.66
N SER A 104 9.39 -13.22 -4.88
CA SER A 104 9.45 -14.64 -5.26
C SER A 104 10.38 -15.44 -4.35
N VAL A 105 11.62 -14.97 -4.10
CA VAL A 105 12.59 -15.64 -3.24
C VAL A 105 12.07 -15.80 -1.81
N ILE A 106 11.43 -14.77 -1.26
CA ILE A 106 10.86 -14.81 0.09
C ILE A 106 9.69 -15.78 0.15
N LEU A 107 8.76 -15.72 -0.81
CA LEU A 107 7.55 -16.51 -0.83
C LEU A 107 7.84 -18.01 -1.04
N GLU A 108 8.89 -18.33 -1.79
CA GLU A 108 9.33 -19.71 -2.05
C GLU A 108 10.31 -20.26 -0.99
N GLY A 109 10.86 -19.37 -0.15
CA GLY A 109 11.80 -19.70 0.91
C GLY A 109 11.33 -20.82 1.83
N LYS A 110 12.20 -21.82 2.03
CA LYS A 110 11.93 -23.00 2.86
C LYS A 110 12.26 -22.78 4.34
N ASP A 111 13.28 -21.98 4.63
CA ASP A 111 13.67 -21.67 6.01
C ASP A 111 12.73 -20.61 6.59
N GLU A 112 11.97 -21.00 7.63
CA GLU A 112 10.96 -20.12 8.22
C GLU A 112 11.56 -18.89 8.92
N LYS A 113 12.74 -19.04 9.52
CA LYS A 113 13.38 -17.95 10.26
C LYS A 113 13.90 -16.90 9.29
N ALA A 114 14.67 -17.32 8.29
CA ALA A 114 15.17 -16.45 7.24
C ALA A 114 14.01 -15.79 6.48
N ARG A 115 12.94 -16.54 6.16
CA ARG A 115 11.75 -15.97 5.53
C ARG A 115 11.12 -14.88 6.41
N ARG A 116 10.93 -15.12 7.71
CA ARG A 116 10.36 -14.15 8.64
C ARG A 116 11.22 -12.89 8.77
N ASP A 117 12.54 -13.06 8.88
CA ASP A 117 13.49 -11.94 8.99
C ASP A 117 13.49 -11.10 7.69
N MET A 118 13.51 -11.76 6.52
CA MET A 118 13.42 -11.09 5.21
C MET A 118 12.08 -10.38 5.02
N LYS A 119 10.95 -10.98 5.41
CA LYS A 119 9.63 -10.34 5.38
C LYS A 119 9.64 -9.03 6.18
N GLY A 120 10.19 -9.04 7.38
CA GLY A 120 10.28 -7.84 8.24
C GLY A 120 11.24 -6.76 7.70
N LEU A 121 12.30 -7.14 7.00
CA LEU A 121 13.18 -6.19 6.30
C LEU A 121 12.46 -5.56 5.10
N VAL A 122 11.86 -6.39 4.25
CA VAL A 122 11.17 -5.93 3.04
C VAL A 122 9.97 -5.06 3.40
N SER A 123 9.14 -5.43 4.39
CA SER A 123 8.03 -4.57 4.82
C SER A 123 8.49 -3.17 5.23
N ARG A 124 9.62 -3.05 5.95
CA ARG A 124 10.17 -1.74 6.33
C ARG A 124 10.69 -0.97 5.12
N MET A 125 11.46 -1.65 4.26
CA MET A 125 11.97 -1.05 3.03
C MET A 125 10.86 -0.51 2.13
N LEU A 126 9.77 -1.28 1.95
CA LEU A 126 8.65 -0.89 1.10
C LEU A 126 7.80 0.22 1.77
N CYS A 127 7.75 0.29 3.10
CA CYS A 127 7.06 1.36 3.82
C CYS A 127 7.79 2.71 3.66
N ASP A 128 9.12 2.70 3.67
CA ASP A 128 9.94 3.90 3.51
C ASP A 128 9.97 4.43 2.06
N SER A 129 9.63 3.59 1.07
CA SER A 129 9.62 3.92 -0.36
C SER A 129 8.29 4.53 -0.84
N ALA A 130 7.57 5.25 0.03
CA ALA A 130 6.19 5.72 -0.16
C ALA A 130 5.91 6.56 -1.43
N ASN A 131 6.97 7.01 -2.12
CA ASN A 131 6.87 7.80 -3.35
C ASN A 131 7.08 6.99 -4.65
N GLN A 132 7.17 5.65 -4.61
CA GLN A 132 7.34 4.83 -5.82
C GLN A 132 6.17 3.88 -6.13
N ASN A 133 5.55 4.18 -7.29
CA ASN A 133 5.11 3.31 -8.37
C ASN A 133 3.91 2.35 -8.19
N ASP A 134 2.89 2.59 -9.02
CA ASP A 134 1.79 1.67 -9.39
C ASP A 134 2.28 0.24 -9.70
N LEU A 135 3.50 0.09 -10.22
CA LEU A 135 4.13 -1.20 -10.56
C LEU A 135 4.38 -2.11 -9.35
N MET A 136 4.65 -1.53 -8.18
CA MET A 136 4.76 -2.30 -6.95
C MET A 136 3.40 -2.84 -6.51
N GLU A 137 2.31 -2.11 -6.79
CA GLU A 137 0.95 -2.54 -6.50
C GLU A 137 0.60 -3.77 -7.34
N GLU A 138 0.91 -3.73 -8.65
CA GLU A 138 0.73 -4.89 -9.54
C GLU A 138 1.56 -6.11 -9.07
N SER A 139 2.82 -5.88 -8.69
CA SER A 139 3.70 -6.93 -8.17
C SER A 139 3.17 -7.58 -6.90
N LEU A 140 2.64 -6.78 -5.96
CA LEU A 140 2.05 -7.27 -4.71
C LEU A 140 0.73 -8.02 -4.96
N CYS A 141 -0.13 -7.49 -5.83
CA CYS A 141 -1.38 -8.13 -6.24
C CYS A 141 -1.11 -9.48 -6.92
N SER A 142 -0.16 -9.53 -7.86
CA SER A 142 0.27 -10.75 -8.55
C SER A 142 0.84 -11.79 -7.58
N ALA A 143 1.69 -11.36 -6.64
CA ALA A 143 2.20 -12.22 -5.58
C ALA A 143 1.09 -12.78 -4.68
N GLY A 144 0.11 -11.94 -4.30
CA GLY A 144 -1.05 -12.33 -3.51
C GLY A 144 -1.90 -13.37 -4.21
N GLU A 145 -2.22 -13.16 -5.49
CA GLU A 145 -2.97 -14.10 -6.32
C GLU A 145 -2.22 -15.43 -6.47
N GLY A 146 -0.91 -15.39 -6.75
CA GLY A 146 -0.09 -16.60 -6.85
C GLY A 146 -0.05 -17.42 -5.55
N CYS A 147 0.06 -16.75 -4.40
CA CYS A 147 -0.02 -17.41 -3.09
C CYS A 147 -1.42 -17.98 -2.81
N LEU A 148 -2.49 -17.29 -3.21
CA LEU A 148 -3.86 -17.78 -3.05
C LEU A 148 -4.12 -19.02 -3.90
N GLN A 149 -3.67 -19.04 -5.15
CA GLN A 149 -3.79 -20.20 -6.03
C GLN A 149 -3.06 -21.43 -5.46
N LYS A 150 -1.82 -21.24 -4.98
CA LYS A 150 -1.05 -22.30 -4.31
C LYS A 150 -1.77 -22.78 -3.04
N LEU A 151 -2.26 -21.86 -2.20
CA LEU A 151 -3.02 -22.19 -1.00
C LEU A 151 -4.25 -23.03 -1.35
N ARG A 152 -5.07 -22.60 -2.31
CA ARG A 152 -6.27 -23.31 -2.77
C ARG A 152 -5.92 -24.72 -3.24
N HIS A 153 -4.87 -24.85 -4.05
CA HIS A 153 -4.41 -26.15 -4.54
C HIS A 153 -4.05 -27.11 -3.39
N HIS A 154 -3.19 -26.67 -2.47
CA HIS A 154 -2.77 -27.51 -1.34
C HIS A 154 -3.93 -27.81 -0.37
N PHE A 155 -4.79 -26.83 -0.11
CA PHE A 155 -5.92 -26.98 0.80
C PHE A 155 -6.94 -28.01 0.29
N LEU A 156 -7.35 -27.90 -0.96
CA LEU A 156 -8.32 -28.82 -1.56
C LEU A 156 -7.73 -30.23 -1.73
N ARG A 157 -6.43 -30.34 -2.03
CA ARG A 157 -5.74 -31.62 -2.08
C ARG A 157 -5.65 -32.28 -0.71
N ALA A 158 -5.30 -31.53 0.33
CA ALA A 158 -5.26 -32.03 1.70
C ALA A 158 -6.64 -32.52 2.18
N ALA A 159 -7.70 -31.79 1.82
CA ALA A 159 -9.07 -32.18 2.10
C ALA A 159 -9.50 -33.46 1.37
N ALA A 160 -8.93 -33.74 0.20
CA ALA A 160 -9.27 -34.87 -0.68
C ALA A 160 -8.42 -36.13 -0.47
N SER A 161 -7.20 -36.04 0.04
CA SER A 161 -6.20 -37.11 -0.07
C SER A 161 -5.32 -37.30 1.18
N ASP A 162 -5.93 -37.49 2.36
CA ASP A 162 -5.21 -37.84 3.61
C ASP A 162 -4.04 -36.91 3.98
N LEU A 163 -4.26 -35.59 3.97
CA LEU A 163 -3.35 -34.61 4.59
C LEU A 163 -1.95 -34.49 3.95
N LEU A 164 -1.80 -34.77 2.66
CA LEU A 164 -0.57 -34.46 1.92
C LEU A 164 -0.34 -32.94 1.81
N ASP A 165 0.92 -32.53 1.91
CA ASP A 165 1.40 -31.14 1.76
C ASP A 165 0.72 -30.13 2.72
N VAL A 166 0.30 -30.55 3.92
CA VAL A 166 -0.36 -29.67 4.90
C VAL A 166 0.54 -28.57 5.46
N ASP A 167 1.87 -28.77 5.46
CA ASP A 167 2.85 -27.74 5.77
C ASP A 167 2.79 -26.56 4.79
N GLN A 168 2.38 -26.84 3.55
CA GLN A 168 2.20 -25.81 2.52
C GLN A 168 1.02 -24.90 2.81
N ILE A 169 -0.03 -25.40 3.49
CA ILE A 169 -1.20 -24.62 3.85
C ILE A 169 -0.79 -23.48 4.78
N ALA A 170 -0.14 -23.82 5.90
CA ALA A 170 0.34 -22.84 6.88
C ALA A 170 1.33 -21.85 6.23
N ARG A 171 2.23 -22.34 5.37
CA ARG A 171 3.18 -21.48 4.65
C ARG A 171 2.51 -20.49 3.71
N GLN A 172 1.59 -20.94 2.86
CA GLN A 172 0.93 -20.02 1.93
C GLN A 172 -0.01 -19.06 2.66
N ALA A 173 -0.66 -19.48 3.75
CA ALA A 173 -1.46 -18.60 4.59
C ALA A 173 -0.60 -17.52 5.29
N ASP A 174 0.57 -17.87 5.83
CA ASP A 174 1.55 -16.92 6.39
C ASP A 174 2.09 -15.93 5.33
N ASN A 175 2.28 -16.40 4.10
CA ASN A 175 2.62 -15.54 2.97
C ASN A 175 1.50 -14.57 2.63
N LEU A 176 0.26 -15.06 2.54
CA LEU A 176 -0.91 -14.23 2.27
C LEU A 176 -1.17 -13.21 3.37
N HIS A 177 -1.03 -13.57 4.65
CA HIS A 177 -1.19 -12.62 5.74
C HIS A 177 -0.19 -11.46 5.62
N TRP A 178 1.08 -11.78 5.31
CA TRP A 178 2.11 -10.78 5.12
C TRP A 178 1.85 -9.86 3.92
N ILE A 179 1.48 -10.44 2.77
CA ILE A 179 1.10 -9.66 1.58
C ILE A 179 -0.13 -8.79 1.87
N LEU A 180 -1.12 -9.35 2.57
CA LEU A 180 -2.34 -8.63 2.93
C LEU A 180 -2.04 -7.41 3.80
N ASP A 181 -1.14 -7.52 4.78
CA ASP A 181 -0.72 -6.35 5.57
C ASP A 181 -0.17 -5.24 4.66
N MET A 182 0.70 -5.59 3.70
CA MET A 182 1.23 -4.61 2.73
C MET A 182 0.16 -4.03 1.80
N LEU A 183 -0.79 -4.84 1.32
CA LEU A 183 -1.91 -4.37 0.48
C LEU A 183 -2.82 -3.42 1.26
N ILE A 184 -3.05 -3.68 2.55
CA ILE A 184 -3.89 -2.84 3.41
C ILE A 184 -3.18 -1.51 3.72
N ASP A 185 -1.90 -1.56 4.05
CA ASP A 185 -1.11 -0.35 4.31
C ASP A 185 -1.09 0.59 3.09
N ARG A 186 -1.15 0.01 1.88
CA ARG A 186 -1.24 0.73 0.60
C ARG A 186 -2.65 1.06 0.13
N GLN A 187 -3.70 0.66 0.86
CA GLN A 187 -5.10 0.88 0.48
C GLN A 187 -5.54 0.21 -0.85
N ILE A 188 -4.91 -0.90 -1.23
CA ILE A 188 -5.18 -1.66 -2.48
C ILE A 188 -5.68 -3.09 -2.23
N ALA A 189 -6.14 -3.38 -1.01
CA ALA A 189 -6.58 -4.72 -0.62
C ALA A 189 -8.01 -5.10 -1.10
N GLU A 190 -8.75 -4.18 -1.75
CA GLU A 190 -10.13 -4.40 -2.16
C GLU A 190 -10.28 -5.63 -3.08
N ASP A 191 -9.47 -5.72 -4.14
CA ASP A 191 -9.61 -6.79 -5.11
C ASP A 191 -9.17 -8.14 -4.56
N PHE A 192 -8.14 -8.17 -3.72
CA PHE A 192 -7.78 -9.36 -2.96
C PHE A 192 -8.94 -9.84 -2.08
N LEU A 193 -9.64 -8.92 -1.39
CA LEU A 193 -10.77 -9.25 -0.53
C LEU A 193 -11.92 -9.86 -1.35
N LYS A 194 -12.24 -9.30 -2.52
CA LYS A 194 -13.25 -9.87 -3.44
C LYS A 194 -12.91 -11.30 -3.83
N THR A 195 -11.66 -11.55 -4.22
CA THR A 195 -11.19 -12.89 -4.58
C THR A 195 -11.24 -13.85 -3.39
N TRP A 196 -10.84 -13.41 -2.20
CA TRP A 196 -10.91 -14.20 -0.97
C TRP A 196 -12.36 -14.55 -0.58
N ALA A 197 -13.27 -13.58 -0.61
CA ALA A 197 -14.69 -13.78 -0.29
C ALA A 197 -15.34 -14.83 -1.21
N SER A 198 -14.84 -14.96 -2.44
CA SER A 198 -15.35 -15.89 -3.46
C SER A 198 -14.85 -17.34 -3.31
N GLN A 199 -13.99 -17.65 -2.34
CA GLN A 199 -13.41 -18.98 -2.13
C GLN A 199 -14.37 -20.00 -1.47
N SER A 200 -15.56 -20.16 -2.03
CA SER A 200 -16.62 -21.03 -1.50
C SER A 200 -16.23 -22.52 -1.45
N GLU A 201 -15.43 -23.00 -2.40
CA GLU A 201 -14.95 -24.39 -2.42
C GLU A 201 -14.03 -24.69 -1.25
N MET A 202 -13.08 -23.81 -0.95
CA MET A 202 -12.18 -23.95 0.19
C MET A 202 -12.95 -23.91 1.51
N SER A 203 -13.89 -22.97 1.64
CA SER A 203 -14.77 -22.89 2.81
C SER A 203 -15.56 -24.19 3.03
N LYS A 204 -16.16 -24.76 1.98
CA LYS A 204 -16.89 -26.04 2.08
C LYS A 204 -15.97 -27.20 2.45
N ALA A 205 -14.74 -27.19 1.97
CA ALA A 205 -13.73 -28.19 2.31
C ALA A 205 -13.10 -27.98 3.69
N HIS A 206 -13.38 -26.85 4.36
CA HIS A 206 -12.69 -26.43 5.57
C HIS A 206 -12.72 -27.49 6.68
N SER A 207 -13.88 -28.06 6.98
CA SER A 207 -14.09 -29.10 8.00
C SER A 207 -13.33 -30.40 7.76
N ARG A 208 -12.84 -30.64 6.54
CA ARG A 208 -12.09 -31.85 6.17
C ARG A 208 -10.61 -31.75 6.48
N VAL A 209 -10.09 -30.54 6.72
CA VAL A 209 -8.70 -30.32 7.12
C VAL A 209 -8.65 -30.13 8.65
N PRO A 210 -7.76 -30.82 9.39
CA PRO A 210 -7.64 -30.64 10.82
C PRO A 210 -7.27 -29.20 11.19
N PRO A 211 -7.87 -28.62 12.25
CA PRO A 211 -7.62 -27.24 12.68
C PRO A 211 -6.15 -26.88 12.82
N LEU A 212 -5.31 -27.82 13.28
CA LEU A 212 -3.86 -27.65 13.42
C LEU A 212 -3.18 -27.13 12.13
N TYR A 213 -3.70 -27.49 10.94
CA TYR A 213 -3.11 -27.11 9.66
C TYR A 213 -3.84 -25.95 8.97
N ARG A 214 -5.14 -25.76 9.26
CA ARG A 214 -5.98 -24.77 8.57
C ARG A 214 -6.16 -23.45 9.32
N PHE A 215 -5.86 -23.38 10.63
CA PHE A 215 -6.16 -22.18 11.42
C PHE A 215 -5.44 -20.92 10.90
N GLU A 216 -4.31 -21.07 10.21
CA GLU A 216 -3.61 -19.96 9.54
C GLU A 216 -4.44 -19.34 8.40
N VAL A 217 -5.26 -20.14 7.70
CA VAL A 217 -6.23 -19.64 6.71
C VAL A 217 -7.27 -18.76 7.40
N SER A 218 -7.78 -19.23 8.56
CA SER A 218 -8.70 -18.46 9.39
C SER A 218 -8.07 -17.16 9.90
N ARG A 219 -6.75 -17.10 10.13
CA ARG A 219 -6.05 -15.85 10.47
C ARG A 219 -6.05 -14.83 9.34
N VAL A 220 -5.92 -15.27 8.08
CA VAL A 220 -6.05 -14.37 6.92
C VAL A 220 -7.45 -13.77 6.86
N THR A 221 -8.49 -14.60 7.05
CA THR A 221 -9.88 -14.13 7.14
C THR A 221 -10.07 -13.14 8.31
N ALA A 222 -9.54 -13.44 9.49
CA ALA A 222 -9.61 -12.55 10.65
C ALA A 222 -9.00 -11.18 10.34
N ARG A 223 -7.86 -11.16 9.64
CA ARG A 223 -7.19 -9.91 9.24
C ARG A 223 -8.05 -9.06 8.31
N LEU A 224 -8.80 -9.67 7.39
CA LEU A 224 -9.76 -8.98 6.52
C LEU A 224 -10.92 -8.38 7.31
N PHE A 225 -11.51 -9.12 8.26
CA PHE A 225 -12.55 -8.58 9.14
C PHE A 225 -12.05 -7.39 9.97
N VAL A 226 -10.83 -7.49 10.53
CA VAL A 226 -10.19 -6.38 11.23
C VAL A 226 -9.97 -5.18 10.30
N GLY A 227 -9.52 -5.43 9.07
CA GLY A 227 -9.30 -4.40 8.05
C GLY A 227 -10.59 -3.65 7.68
N ILE A 228 -11.71 -4.36 7.53
CA ILE A 228 -13.02 -3.77 7.29
C ILE A 228 -13.47 -2.95 8.50
N GLY A 229 -13.43 -3.53 9.72
CA GLY A 229 -13.93 -2.83 10.91
C GLY A 229 -13.12 -1.59 11.28
N LYS A 230 -11.81 -1.61 11.04
CA LYS A 230 -10.94 -0.44 11.18
C LYS A 230 -11.01 0.53 9.99
N ARG A 231 -11.86 0.26 8.99
CA ARG A 231 -12.02 1.05 7.76
C ARG A 231 -10.71 1.20 6.95
N GLN A 232 -9.81 0.24 7.09
CA GLN A 232 -8.57 0.17 6.30
C GLN A 232 -8.80 -0.48 4.94
N VAL A 233 -9.90 -1.23 4.80
CA VAL A 233 -10.34 -1.83 3.53
C VAL A 233 -11.80 -1.45 3.30
N LEU A 234 -12.06 -0.75 2.21
CA LEU A 234 -13.39 -0.32 1.82
C LEU A 234 -13.88 -1.23 0.69
N VAL A 235 -15.03 -1.88 0.89
CA VAL A 235 -15.66 -2.74 -0.11
C VAL A 235 -17.18 -2.57 -0.09
N SER A 236 -17.84 -2.96 -1.18
CA SER A 236 -19.30 -2.88 -1.27
C SER A 236 -19.98 -3.78 -0.23
N LYS A 237 -21.26 -3.49 0.05
CA LYS A 237 -22.08 -4.30 0.96
C LYS A 237 -22.15 -5.77 0.50
N ASP A 238 -22.26 -6.00 -0.80
CA ASP A 238 -22.38 -7.34 -1.37
C ASP A 238 -21.12 -8.17 -1.11
N VAL A 239 -19.94 -7.57 -1.22
CA VAL A 239 -18.67 -8.24 -0.93
C VAL A 239 -18.54 -8.57 0.56
N ARG A 240 -18.97 -7.68 1.47
CA ARG A 240 -19.01 -7.96 2.92
C ARG A 240 -19.96 -9.11 3.25
N CYS A 241 -21.15 -9.11 2.65
CA CYS A 241 -22.11 -10.20 2.80
C CYS A 241 -21.54 -11.52 2.28
N LEU A 242 -20.87 -11.52 1.13
CA LEU A 242 -20.22 -12.71 0.57
C LEU A 242 -19.10 -13.21 1.48
N LEU A 243 -18.27 -12.32 2.02
CA LEU A 243 -17.20 -12.68 2.96
C LEU A 243 -17.76 -13.38 4.20
N LEU A 244 -18.82 -12.82 4.80
CA LEU A 244 -19.50 -13.41 5.95
C LEU A 244 -20.12 -14.77 5.59
N GLN A 245 -20.85 -14.86 4.48
CA GLN A 245 -21.48 -16.11 4.05
C GLN A 245 -20.46 -17.22 3.80
N THR A 246 -19.32 -16.88 3.19
CA THR A 246 -18.28 -17.85 2.88
C THR A 246 -17.47 -18.22 4.11
N TRP A 247 -17.06 -17.28 4.95
CA TRP A 247 -15.97 -17.51 5.90
C TRP A 247 -16.33 -17.40 7.38
N LEU A 248 -17.53 -16.94 7.74
CA LEU A 248 -17.90 -16.76 9.15
C LEU A 248 -17.84 -18.10 9.93
N VAL A 249 -18.45 -19.16 9.39
CA VAL A 249 -18.44 -20.48 10.03
C VAL A 249 -17.02 -21.06 10.13
N PRO A 250 -16.22 -21.13 9.03
CA PRO A 250 -14.81 -21.51 9.12
C PRO A 250 -14.01 -20.77 10.19
N LEU A 251 -14.17 -19.45 10.27
CA LEU A 251 -13.48 -18.61 11.25
C LEU A 251 -13.85 -19.00 12.69
N TYR A 252 -15.15 -19.18 12.96
CA TYR A 252 -15.62 -19.57 14.29
C TYR A 252 -15.12 -20.95 14.72
N ASP A 253 -15.10 -21.92 13.81
CA ASP A 253 -14.61 -23.28 14.10
C ASP A 253 -13.14 -23.28 14.56
N ASP A 254 -12.34 -22.35 14.05
CA ASP A 254 -10.91 -22.24 14.35
C ASP A 254 -10.59 -21.23 15.46
N PHE A 255 -11.58 -20.50 15.99
CA PHE A 255 -11.34 -19.39 16.92
C PHE A 255 -10.53 -19.81 18.15
N GLY A 256 -10.82 -20.99 18.72
CA GLY A 256 -10.06 -21.55 19.84
C GLY A 256 -8.61 -21.90 19.49
N TRP A 257 -8.32 -22.29 18.25
CA TRP A 257 -6.97 -22.53 17.78
C TRP A 257 -6.22 -21.22 17.54
N MET A 258 -6.86 -20.24 16.88
CA MET A 258 -6.27 -18.91 16.68
C MET A 258 -5.91 -18.24 18.01
N ARG A 259 -6.78 -18.33 19.02
CA ARG A 259 -6.52 -17.78 20.38
C ARG A 259 -5.37 -18.47 21.11
N ARG A 260 -5.11 -19.76 20.85
CA ARG A 260 -4.01 -20.50 21.49
C ARG A 260 -2.68 -20.33 20.77
N ALA A 261 -2.71 -20.20 19.45
CA ALA A 261 -1.53 -20.03 18.62
C ALA A 261 -1.04 -18.58 18.54
N SER A 262 -1.80 -17.62 19.06
CA SER A 262 -1.56 -16.19 18.87
C SER A 262 -0.27 -15.69 19.54
N LYS A 263 0.75 -15.44 18.72
CA LYS A 263 1.66 -14.30 18.91
C LYS A 263 1.10 -13.13 18.09
N GLY A 264 0.27 -12.27 18.69
CA GLY A 264 -0.09 -10.95 18.12
C GLY A 264 -1.48 -10.76 17.48
N LEU A 265 -2.40 -11.73 17.51
CA LEU A 265 -3.81 -11.46 17.18
C LEU A 265 -4.59 -11.04 18.44
N ASP A 266 -5.11 -9.82 18.41
CA ASP A 266 -6.04 -9.32 19.43
C ASP A 266 -7.46 -9.81 19.12
N CYS A 267 -7.99 -10.71 19.96
CA CYS A 267 -9.33 -11.26 19.79
C CYS A 267 -10.41 -10.16 19.81
N HIS A 268 -10.19 -9.08 20.58
CA HIS A 268 -11.12 -7.97 20.64
C HIS A 268 -11.22 -7.25 19.29
N SER A 269 -10.07 -6.98 18.66
CA SER A 269 -10.03 -6.42 17.31
C SER A 269 -10.78 -7.26 16.27
N ILE A 270 -10.80 -8.60 16.41
CA ILE A 270 -11.53 -9.49 15.49
C ILE A 270 -13.04 -9.36 15.70
N GLU A 271 -13.48 -9.40 16.96
CA GLU A 271 -14.90 -9.24 17.33
C GLU A 271 -15.44 -7.87 16.90
N ASP A 272 -14.66 -6.81 17.14
CA ASP A 272 -14.97 -5.47 16.65
C ASP A 272 -15.01 -5.42 15.12
N GLY A 273 -14.05 -6.09 14.47
CA GLY A 273 -14.03 -6.28 13.01
C GLY A 273 -15.31 -6.90 12.47
N LEU A 274 -15.73 -8.02 13.08
CA LEU A 274 -16.96 -8.73 12.73
C LEU A 274 -18.21 -7.88 12.94
N SER A 275 -18.30 -7.13 14.05
CA SER A 275 -19.46 -6.28 14.33
C SER A 275 -19.65 -5.14 13.33
N ASN A 276 -18.55 -4.70 12.71
CA ASN A 276 -18.51 -3.60 11.74
C ASN A 276 -18.48 -4.07 10.28
N THR A 277 -18.50 -5.38 10.03
CA THR A 277 -18.51 -5.98 8.68
C THR A 277 -19.94 -6.20 8.19
#